data_AF-A0A1D1ZEF7-F1
#
_entry.id   AF-A0A1D1ZEF7-F1
#
_cell.length_a   1.000
_cell.length_b   1.000
_cell.length_c   1.000
_cell.angle_alpha   90.00
_cell.angle_beta   90.00
_cell.angle_gamma   90.00
#
_symmetry.space_group_name_H-M   'P 1'
#
loop_
_entity.id
_entity.type
_entity.pdbx_description
1 polymer ?
#
loop_
_entity_poly.entity_id
_entity_poly.type
_entity_poly.pdbx_seq_one_letter_code
_entity_poly.pdbx_strand_id
1 'polypeptide(L)'
;GTPAYVAPEVISRRGYDGARADIWSCGIILFVLLAGYLPFHDSNLMELYRKIARAEFKFPNWFPSNARRLSSKILDPNPNTRISMAKIMENSWFRKCSDDRQMRDHAQAKELVPLDDNAVVTSVDCNIAEGKQECEKPANLNAFEIISLSAGFDLSGLFEETGQRKEARFTSRQSASVIISNLEDIGKQLRLKVQKKDGGMIKLEGSREGKKGVLAIDAEIFEIAPSFHLVEMKSSNGDTLEYQKMWKQRLRPALKDIVWAWQGEKLQQEEQQS
;
A
#
# COMPACT_ATOMS: atom_id res chain seq x y z
N GLY A 1 -1.70 -4.95 -26.92
CA GLY A 1 -2.08 -5.50 -25.60
C GLY A 1 -2.16 -7.02 -25.67
N THR A 2 -2.04 -7.70 -24.54
CA THR A 2 -2.19 -9.16 -24.45
C THR A 2 -3.65 -9.55 -24.73
N PRO A 3 -3.94 -10.50 -25.65
CA PRO A 3 -5.30 -10.77 -26.15
C PRO A 3 -6.36 -11.01 -25.07
N ALA A 4 -5.99 -11.62 -23.95
CA ALA A 4 -6.89 -11.94 -22.85
C ALA A 4 -7.50 -10.71 -22.12
N TYR A 5 -6.91 -9.52 -22.29
CA TYR A 5 -7.39 -8.27 -21.67
C TYR A 5 -8.13 -7.37 -22.66
N VAL A 6 -8.11 -7.70 -23.96
CA VAL A 6 -8.62 -6.83 -25.00
C VAL A 6 -10.15 -6.94 -25.09
N ALA A 7 -10.83 -5.80 -25.21
CA ALA A 7 -12.27 -5.75 -25.36
C ALA A 7 -12.74 -6.30 -26.73
N PRO A 8 -13.93 -6.92 -26.82
CA PRO A 8 -14.44 -7.51 -28.06
C PRO A 8 -14.44 -6.56 -29.27
N GLU A 9 -14.81 -5.30 -29.04
CA GLU A 9 -14.89 -4.27 -30.07
C GLU A 9 -13.52 -3.86 -30.62
N VAL A 10 -12.45 -3.93 -29.81
CA VAL A 10 -11.07 -3.61 -30.23
C VAL A 10 -10.55 -4.66 -31.22
N ILE A 11 -10.92 -5.92 -31.02
CA ILE A 11 -10.57 -7.03 -31.91
C ILE A 11 -11.21 -6.85 -33.28
N SER A 12 -12.40 -6.24 -33.33
CA SER A 12 -13.20 -6.05 -34.55
C SER A 12 -12.64 -4.98 -35.51
N ARG A 13 -11.57 -4.25 -35.11
CA ARG A 13 -10.85 -3.22 -35.92
C ARG A 13 -11.73 -2.14 -36.56
N ARG A 14 -12.96 -1.98 -36.09
CA ARG A 14 -13.79 -0.79 -36.33
C ARG A 14 -13.52 0.13 -35.15
N GLY A 15 -13.38 1.43 -35.37
CA GLY A 15 -13.06 2.39 -34.29
C GLY A 15 -13.88 2.12 -33.03
N TYR A 16 -13.26 2.27 -31.86
CA TYR A 16 -13.86 1.93 -30.58
C TYR A 16 -13.76 3.10 -29.60
N ASP A 17 -14.64 3.08 -28.59
CA ASP A 17 -14.56 3.99 -27.45
C ASP A 17 -13.51 3.48 -26.47
N GLY A 18 -12.40 4.21 -26.35
CA GLY A 18 -11.28 3.86 -25.47
C GLY A 18 -11.70 3.71 -24.01
N ALA A 19 -12.57 4.57 -23.50
CA ALA A 19 -13.03 4.50 -22.11
C ALA A 19 -13.83 3.22 -21.85
N ARG A 20 -14.62 2.75 -22.82
CA ARG A 20 -15.35 1.48 -22.71
C ARG A 20 -14.40 0.28 -22.77
N ALA A 21 -13.40 0.32 -23.64
CA ALA A 21 -12.38 -0.72 -23.73
C ALA A 21 -11.53 -0.82 -22.45
N ASP A 22 -11.21 0.31 -21.82
CA ASP A 22 -10.49 0.35 -20.54
C ASP A 22 -11.34 -0.24 -19.41
N ILE A 23 -12.64 0.08 -19.35
CA ILE A 23 -13.57 -0.53 -18.38
C ILE A 23 -13.57 -2.06 -18.50
N TRP A 24 -13.58 -2.60 -19.72
CA TRP A 24 -13.46 -4.05 -19.93
C TRP A 24 -12.14 -4.59 -19.36
N SER A 25 -11.02 -3.96 -19.70
CA SER A 25 -9.69 -4.37 -19.24
C SER A 25 -9.60 -4.34 -17.70
N CYS A 26 -10.13 -3.29 -17.06
CA CYS A 26 -10.27 -3.20 -15.61
C CYS A 26 -11.13 -4.33 -15.03
N GLY A 27 -12.18 -4.76 -15.73
CA GLY A 27 -12.99 -5.92 -15.35
C GLY A 27 -12.23 -7.23 -15.35
N ILE A 28 -11.34 -7.44 -16.33
CA ILE A 28 -10.46 -8.61 -16.38
C ILE A 28 -9.51 -8.61 -15.19
N ILE A 29 -8.88 -7.47 -14.89
CA ILE A 29 -7.97 -7.33 -13.73
C ILE A 29 -8.72 -7.57 -12.42
N LEU A 30 -9.90 -6.98 -12.26
CA LEU A 30 -10.75 -7.19 -11.09
C LEU A 30 -11.09 -8.67 -10.90
N PHE A 31 -11.42 -9.37 -11.98
CA PHE A 31 -11.68 -10.81 -11.94
C PHE A 31 -10.43 -11.57 -11.49
N VAL A 32 -9.27 -11.30 -12.08
CA VAL A 32 -8.00 -11.97 -11.74
C VAL A 32 -7.64 -11.77 -10.27
N LEU A 33 -7.79 -10.55 -9.73
CA LEU A 33 -7.51 -10.24 -8.33
C LEU A 33 -8.39 -11.03 -7.35
N LEU A 34 -9.64 -11.33 -7.73
CA LEU A 34 -10.61 -12.03 -6.88
C LEU A 34 -10.63 -13.54 -7.10
N ALA A 35 -10.37 -14.00 -8.33
CA ALA A 35 -10.46 -15.40 -8.72
C ALA A 35 -9.09 -16.12 -8.70
N GLY A 36 -7.99 -15.39 -8.90
CA GLY A 36 -6.64 -15.93 -9.03
C GLY A 36 -6.30 -16.48 -10.43
N TYR A 37 -7.19 -16.33 -11.41
CA TYR A 37 -6.99 -16.80 -12.78
C TYR A 37 -7.75 -15.92 -13.79
N LEU A 38 -7.43 -16.06 -15.09
CA LEU A 38 -8.06 -15.28 -16.17
C LEU A 38 -9.49 -15.74 -16.45
N PRO A 39 -10.46 -14.81 -16.66
CA PRO A 39 -11.81 -15.18 -17.03
C PRO A 39 -11.86 -15.83 -18.43
N PHE A 40 -10.97 -15.41 -19.33
CA PHE A 40 -10.87 -15.95 -20.69
C PHE A 40 -9.46 -16.52 -20.92
N HIS A 41 -9.40 -17.81 -21.20
CA HIS A 41 -8.17 -18.51 -21.56
C HIS A 41 -8.50 -19.67 -22.49
N ASP A 42 -7.68 -19.83 -23.53
CA ASP A 42 -7.72 -20.96 -24.46
C ASP A 42 -6.39 -21.07 -25.21
N SER A 43 -6.00 -22.30 -25.58
CA SER A 43 -4.83 -22.53 -26.44
C SER A 43 -5.11 -22.18 -27.90
N ASN A 44 -6.38 -22.26 -28.34
CA ASN A 44 -6.80 -21.84 -29.66
C ASN A 44 -7.27 -20.38 -29.62
N LEU A 45 -6.55 -19.51 -30.33
CA LEU A 45 -6.82 -18.08 -30.37
C LEU A 45 -8.24 -17.76 -30.89
N MET A 46 -8.76 -18.55 -31.82
CA MET A 46 -10.12 -18.36 -32.35
C MET A 46 -11.19 -18.68 -31.31
N GLU A 47 -10.98 -19.74 -30.52
CA GLU A 47 -11.87 -20.07 -29.39
C GLU A 47 -11.75 -19.04 -28.26
N LEU A 48 -10.55 -18.52 -27.99
CA LEU A 48 -10.36 -17.41 -27.06
C LEU A 48 -11.17 -16.18 -27.50
N TYR A 49 -11.08 -15.78 -28.76
CA TYR A 49 -11.87 -14.66 -29.27
C TYR A 49 -13.37 -14.93 -29.27
N ARG A 50 -13.80 -16.17 -29.52
CA ARG A 50 -15.22 -16.57 -29.39
C ARG A 50 -15.71 -16.41 -27.96
N LYS A 51 -14.93 -16.84 -26.97
CA LYS A 51 -15.23 -16.69 -25.54
C LYS A 51 -15.29 -15.23 -25.14
N ILE A 52 -14.33 -14.41 -25.58
CA ILE A 52 -14.29 -12.96 -25.34
C ILE A 52 -15.52 -12.28 -25.94
N ALA A 53 -15.83 -12.54 -27.22
CA ALA A 53 -16.95 -11.92 -27.92
C ALA A 53 -18.31 -12.24 -27.31
N ARG A 54 -18.45 -13.41 -26.68
CA ARG A 54 -19.68 -13.83 -25.99
C ARG A 54 -19.67 -13.56 -24.49
N ALA A 55 -18.57 -13.06 -23.96
CA ALA A 55 -18.29 -13.01 -22.53
C ALA A 55 -18.59 -14.35 -21.83
N GLU A 56 -18.12 -15.45 -22.41
CA GLU A 56 -18.30 -16.81 -21.90
C GLU A 56 -17.23 -17.15 -20.84
N PHE A 57 -17.56 -16.96 -19.56
CA PHE A 57 -16.69 -17.29 -18.42
C PHE A 57 -17.50 -17.75 -17.21
N LYS A 58 -16.83 -18.37 -16.23
CA LYS A 58 -17.45 -18.85 -14.99
C LYS A 58 -16.73 -18.27 -13.78
N PHE A 59 -17.53 -17.81 -12.82
CA PHE A 59 -17.03 -17.37 -11.52
C PHE A 59 -16.76 -18.58 -10.62
N PRO A 60 -15.67 -18.57 -9.83
CA PRO A 60 -15.44 -19.60 -8.83
C PRO A 60 -16.42 -19.46 -7.65
N ASN A 61 -16.53 -20.51 -6.84
CA ASN A 61 -17.47 -20.56 -5.72
C ASN A 61 -17.15 -19.54 -4.61
N TRP A 62 -15.87 -19.22 -4.41
CA TRP A 62 -15.42 -18.21 -3.45
C TRP A 62 -15.55 -16.77 -3.96
N PHE A 63 -15.98 -16.56 -5.21
CA PHE A 63 -16.13 -15.22 -5.76
C PHE A 63 -17.31 -14.49 -5.09
N PRO A 64 -17.09 -13.33 -4.45
CA PRO A 64 -18.14 -12.65 -3.69
C PRO A 64 -19.38 -12.36 -4.55
N SER A 65 -20.58 -12.66 -4.07
CA SER A 65 -21.83 -12.53 -4.83
C SER A 65 -22.10 -11.09 -5.31
N ASN A 66 -21.79 -10.10 -4.48
CA ASN A 66 -21.90 -8.68 -4.83
C ASN A 66 -20.87 -8.26 -5.89
N ALA A 67 -19.63 -8.76 -5.79
CA ALA A 67 -18.59 -8.54 -6.80
C ALA A 67 -19.01 -9.15 -8.14
N ARG A 68 -19.57 -10.37 -8.11
CA ARG A 68 -20.05 -11.10 -9.30
C ARG A 68 -21.03 -10.25 -10.11
N ARG A 69 -22.01 -9.65 -9.44
CA ARG A 69 -23.01 -8.78 -10.08
C ARG A 69 -22.38 -7.55 -10.75
N LEU A 70 -21.35 -6.97 -10.16
CA LEU A 70 -20.63 -5.85 -10.75
C LEU A 70 -19.75 -6.31 -11.92
N SER A 71 -18.94 -7.35 -11.73
CA SER A 71 -18.07 -7.92 -12.76
C SER A 71 -18.84 -8.33 -14.01
N SER A 72 -20.05 -8.91 -13.88
CA SER A 72 -20.90 -9.23 -15.05
C SER A 72 -21.38 -8.00 -15.81
N LYS A 73 -21.53 -6.83 -15.16
CA LYS A 73 -21.90 -5.57 -15.83
C LYS A 73 -20.70 -4.88 -16.48
N ILE A 74 -19.50 -5.10 -15.92
CA ILE A 74 -18.24 -4.60 -16.46
C ILE A 74 -17.83 -5.42 -17.70
N LEU A 75 -17.93 -6.75 -17.61
CA LEU A 75 -17.63 -7.70 -18.69
C LEU A 75 -18.82 -7.95 -19.60
N ASP A 76 -19.59 -6.89 -19.89
CA ASP A 76 -20.63 -6.92 -20.92
C ASP A 76 -19.96 -6.76 -22.29
N PRO A 77 -20.12 -7.72 -23.22
CA PRO A 77 -19.47 -7.66 -24.53
C PRO A 77 -19.97 -6.50 -25.40
N ASN A 78 -21.18 -5.98 -25.13
CA ASN A 78 -21.70 -4.83 -25.85
C ASN A 78 -21.28 -3.51 -25.17
N PRO A 79 -20.43 -2.67 -25.80
CA PRO A 79 -19.92 -1.44 -25.18
C PRO A 79 -21.01 -0.41 -24.84
N ASN A 80 -22.18 -0.47 -25.52
CA ASN A 80 -23.29 0.46 -25.30
C ASN A 80 -24.07 0.14 -24.01
N THR A 81 -24.19 -1.14 -23.67
CA THR A 81 -24.88 -1.61 -22.45
C THR A 81 -23.93 -1.81 -21.28
N ARG A 82 -22.62 -1.92 -21.56
CA ARG A 82 -21.54 -1.97 -20.57
C ARG A 82 -21.69 -0.82 -19.56
N ILE A 83 -21.50 -1.13 -18.29
CA ILE A 83 -21.58 -0.14 -17.22
C ILE A 83 -20.55 0.99 -17.42
N SER A 84 -20.92 2.22 -17.09
CA SER A 84 -20.00 3.36 -17.13
C SER A 84 -19.21 3.48 -15.83
N MET A 85 -18.04 4.14 -15.88
CA MET A 85 -17.21 4.35 -14.70
C MET A 85 -17.96 5.03 -13.54
N ALA A 86 -18.77 6.05 -13.84
CA ALA A 86 -19.61 6.72 -12.83
C ALA A 86 -20.53 5.74 -12.08
N LYS A 87 -21.20 4.83 -12.82
CA LYS A 87 -22.08 3.81 -12.23
C LYS A 87 -21.30 2.72 -11.48
N ILE A 88 -20.04 2.45 -11.83
CA ILE A 88 -19.16 1.56 -11.06
C ILE A 88 -18.87 2.21 -9.70
N MET A 89 -18.51 3.50 -9.67
CA MET A 89 -18.18 4.24 -8.45
C MET A 89 -19.38 4.40 -7.49
N GLU A 90 -20.61 4.35 -8.01
CA GLU A 90 -21.85 4.34 -7.22
C GLU A 90 -22.22 2.95 -6.68
N ASN A 91 -21.61 1.88 -7.19
CA ASN A 91 -22.00 0.53 -6.83
C ASN A 91 -21.70 0.22 -5.36
N SER A 92 -22.65 -0.39 -4.65
CA SER A 92 -22.50 -0.71 -3.22
C SER A 92 -21.34 -1.65 -2.92
N TRP A 93 -20.95 -2.55 -3.83
CA TRP A 93 -19.78 -3.40 -3.62
C TRP A 93 -18.48 -2.58 -3.71
N PHE A 94 -18.42 -1.67 -4.69
CA PHE A 94 -17.28 -0.77 -4.87
C PHE A 94 -17.17 0.21 -3.69
N ARG A 95 -18.30 0.78 -3.27
CA ARG A 95 -18.40 1.69 -2.13
C ARG A 95 -18.18 1.00 -0.79
N LYS A 96 -18.57 -0.26 -0.58
CA LYS A 96 -18.31 -0.94 0.70
C LYS A 96 -16.80 -1.03 1.01
N CYS A 97 -15.95 -1.13 -0.01
CA CYS A 97 -14.49 -1.01 0.15
C CYS A 97 -14.04 0.41 0.58
N SER A 98 -14.88 1.41 0.37
CA SER A 98 -14.66 2.82 0.72
C SER A 98 -15.35 3.22 2.04
N ASP A 99 -16.52 2.67 2.35
CA ASP A 99 -17.30 2.99 3.56
C ASP A 99 -16.72 2.32 4.82
N ASP A 100 -16.08 1.15 4.68
CA ASP A 100 -15.23 0.59 5.74
C ASP A 100 -14.05 1.50 6.11
N ARG A 101 -13.69 2.48 5.25
CA ARG A 101 -12.76 3.56 5.57
C ARG A 101 -13.47 4.72 6.29
N GLN A 102 -14.62 5.17 5.80
CA GLN A 102 -15.35 6.31 6.39
C GLN A 102 -15.97 6.03 7.77
N MET A 103 -16.41 4.80 8.06
CA MET A 103 -16.91 4.46 9.40
C MET A 103 -15.82 4.46 10.48
N ARG A 104 -14.55 4.29 10.12
CA ARG A 104 -13.43 4.40 11.08
C ARG A 104 -13.07 5.86 11.37
N ASP A 105 -13.22 6.73 10.38
CA ASP A 105 -12.95 8.17 10.54
C ASP A 105 -13.99 8.84 11.45
N HIS A 106 -15.26 8.43 11.38
CA HIS A 106 -16.32 8.98 12.23
C HIS A 106 -16.42 8.36 13.64
N ALA A 107 -15.82 7.19 13.88
CA ALA A 107 -15.77 6.58 15.21
C ALA A 107 -14.77 7.27 16.15
N GLN A 108 -13.80 8.03 15.63
CA GLN A 108 -12.88 8.85 16.44
C GLN A 108 -13.40 10.26 16.77
N ALA A 109 -14.54 10.68 16.21
CA ALA A 109 -15.04 12.06 16.36
C ALA A 109 -16.26 12.21 17.29
N LYS A 110 -16.70 11.15 17.99
CA LYS A 110 -17.86 11.20 18.90
C LYS A 110 -17.52 10.68 20.30
N GLU A 111 -16.66 11.39 20.99
CA GLU A 111 -16.70 11.45 22.44
C GLU A 111 -16.46 12.90 22.84
N LEU A 112 -17.54 13.66 23.05
CA LEU A 112 -17.68 14.88 23.87
C LEU A 112 -19.15 15.31 23.79
N VAL A 113 -19.85 15.20 24.92
CA VAL A 113 -21.25 15.61 25.14
C VAL A 113 -21.32 17.12 25.47
N PRO A 114 -22.50 17.79 25.51
CA PRO A 114 -22.76 19.04 24.79
C PRO A 114 -22.91 20.27 25.71
N LEU A 115 -22.62 21.47 25.22
CA LEU A 115 -23.00 22.73 25.88
C LEU A 115 -23.45 23.79 24.86
N ASP A 116 -24.72 24.15 25.03
CA ASP A 116 -25.53 25.32 24.68
C ASP A 116 -25.08 26.44 23.72
N ASP A 117 -26.07 26.78 22.88
CA ASP A 117 -26.61 28.08 22.45
C ASP A 117 -25.82 29.11 21.60
N ASN A 118 -26.41 29.34 20.42
CA ASN A 118 -26.60 30.59 19.66
C ASN A 118 -25.39 31.36 19.10
N ALA A 119 -25.20 31.31 17.77
CA ALA A 119 -25.57 32.39 16.83
C ALA A 119 -24.79 32.35 15.50
N VAL A 120 -25.55 32.42 14.40
CA VAL A 120 -25.33 33.23 13.18
C VAL A 120 -24.04 33.05 12.35
N VAL A 121 -24.26 32.44 11.18
CA VAL A 121 -23.65 32.66 9.85
C VAL A 121 -22.79 33.93 9.70
N THR A 122 -21.54 33.84 9.22
CA THR A 122 -21.09 34.40 7.93
C THR A 122 -19.64 33.97 7.59
N SER A 123 -19.39 33.77 6.30
CA SER A 123 -18.11 33.57 5.63
C SER A 123 -17.21 34.82 5.67
N VAL A 124 -15.95 34.71 6.10
CA VAL A 124 -14.77 35.45 5.57
C VAL A 124 -13.49 34.69 5.98
N ASP A 125 -12.55 34.53 5.04
CA ASP A 125 -11.17 34.12 5.29
C ASP A 125 -10.49 34.98 6.36
N CYS A 126 -9.61 34.37 7.18
CA CYS A 126 -8.41 35.04 7.72
C CYS A 126 -7.48 34.03 8.41
N ASN A 127 -6.23 34.02 7.97
CA ASN A 127 -5.09 33.41 8.66
C ASN A 127 -4.95 33.97 10.07
N ILE A 128 -4.95 33.09 11.08
CA ILE A 128 -4.34 33.34 12.39
C ILE A 128 -3.49 32.12 12.72
N ALA A 129 -2.18 32.35 12.74
CA ALA A 129 -1.20 31.38 13.18
C ALA A 129 -1.19 31.35 14.72
N GLU A 130 -1.62 30.24 15.31
CA GLU A 130 -1.25 29.85 16.67
C GLU A 130 -1.08 28.34 16.74
N GLY A 131 0.04 27.93 17.36
CA GLY A 131 0.61 26.61 17.25
C GLY A 131 -0.28 25.49 17.77
N LYS A 132 -0.48 24.49 16.91
CA LYS A 132 -0.76 23.11 17.30
C LYS A 132 0.19 22.23 16.49
N GLN A 133 0.88 21.31 17.16
CA GLN A 133 1.73 20.30 16.55
C GLN A 133 0.95 19.54 15.48
N GLU A 134 1.14 19.92 14.23
CA GLU A 134 0.73 19.11 13.09
C GLU A 134 1.74 17.96 12.99
N CYS A 135 1.33 16.78 13.43
CA CYS A 135 1.99 15.55 13.01
C CYS A 135 1.71 15.41 11.52
N GLU A 136 2.62 15.93 10.69
CA GLU A 136 2.51 15.90 9.23
C GLU A 136 2.26 14.46 8.76
N LYS A 137 1.25 14.30 7.90
CA LYS A 137 0.82 12.99 7.40
C LYS A 137 1.99 12.31 6.67
N PRO A 138 2.27 11.02 6.94
CA PRO A 138 3.25 10.26 6.18
C PRO A 138 2.90 10.22 4.69
N ALA A 139 3.92 10.05 3.84
CA ALA A 139 3.71 9.93 2.40
C ALA A 139 2.84 8.70 2.06
N ASN A 140 1.87 8.86 1.17
CA ASN A 140 1.09 7.75 0.64
C ASN A 140 1.93 6.95 -0.36
N LEU A 141 2.02 5.63 -0.18
CA LEU A 141 2.64 4.75 -1.18
C LEU A 141 1.64 4.43 -2.30
N ASN A 142 2.06 4.64 -3.54
CA ASN A 142 1.29 4.21 -4.70
C ASN A 142 1.53 2.70 -4.98
N ALA A 143 0.69 2.11 -5.84
CA ALA A 143 0.78 0.68 -6.16
C ALA A 143 2.10 0.28 -6.86
N PHE A 144 2.70 1.16 -7.66
CA PHE A 144 4.01 0.90 -8.29
C PHE A 144 5.14 0.90 -7.26
N GLU A 145 5.10 1.78 -6.27
CA GLU A 145 6.07 1.78 -5.16
C GLU A 145 5.93 0.53 -4.30
N ILE A 146 4.70 0.10 -4.00
CA ILE A 146 4.51 -1.16 -3.24
C ILE A 146 5.10 -2.35 -4.00
N ILE A 147 4.92 -2.39 -5.33
CA ILE A 147 5.44 -3.47 -6.18
C ILE A 147 6.97 -3.41 -6.28
N SER A 148 7.54 -2.21 -6.45
CA SER A 148 9.00 -2.01 -6.51
C SER A 148 9.69 -2.47 -5.23
N LEU A 149 9.01 -2.35 -4.09
CA LEU A 149 9.48 -2.80 -2.79
C LEU A 149 9.34 -4.32 -2.56
N SER A 150 8.68 -5.08 -3.45
CA SER A 150 8.55 -6.52 -3.24
C SER A 150 9.85 -7.27 -3.51
N ALA A 151 10.15 -8.30 -2.72
CA ALA A 151 11.37 -9.11 -2.88
C ALA A 151 11.47 -9.80 -4.26
N GLY A 152 10.35 -10.00 -4.97
CA GLY A 152 10.32 -10.60 -6.30
C GLY A 152 10.80 -9.67 -7.42
N PHE A 153 10.85 -8.36 -7.16
CA PHE A 153 11.38 -7.34 -8.08
C PHE A 153 12.65 -6.68 -7.56
N ASP A 154 13.20 -7.18 -6.45
CA ASP A 154 14.40 -6.65 -5.81
C ASP A 154 15.66 -7.07 -6.60
N LEU A 155 16.19 -6.15 -7.40
CA LEU A 155 17.39 -6.36 -8.19
C LEU A 155 18.68 -6.10 -7.41
N SER A 156 18.60 -5.69 -6.13
CA SER A 156 19.80 -5.43 -5.31
C SER A 156 20.74 -6.62 -5.30
N GLY A 157 20.23 -7.86 -5.27
CA GLY A 157 21.06 -9.07 -5.33
C GLY A 157 21.88 -9.26 -6.62
N LEU A 158 21.61 -8.51 -7.69
CA LEU A 158 22.41 -8.50 -8.92
C LEU A 158 23.59 -7.51 -8.85
N PHE A 159 23.49 -6.48 -8.01
CA PHE A 159 24.43 -5.35 -7.96
C PHE A 159 25.13 -5.16 -6.61
N GLU A 160 24.56 -5.68 -5.53
CA GLU A 160 25.11 -5.63 -4.17
C GLU A 160 25.75 -6.97 -3.80
N GLU A 161 26.98 -6.92 -3.28
CA GLU A 161 27.61 -8.10 -2.66
C GLU A 161 26.72 -8.59 -1.50
N THR A 162 26.32 -9.87 -1.59
CA THR A 162 25.48 -10.57 -0.63
C THR A 162 25.99 -10.39 0.80
N GLY A 163 25.42 -9.42 1.53
CA GLY A 163 25.83 -9.12 2.91
C GLY A 163 25.85 -7.63 3.28
N GLN A 164 25.74 -6.72 2.31
CA GLN A 164 25.74 -5.27 2.57
C GLN A 164 24.36 -4.62 2.63
N ARG A 165 23.29 -5.37 2.92
CA ARG A 165 21.95 -4.77 2.99
C ARG A 165 21.90 -3.75 4.13
N LYS A 166 21.88 -2.46 3.75
CA LYS A 166 21.82 -1.30 4.66
C LYS A 166 20.39 -0.87 4.95
N GLU A 167 19.42 -1.66 4.53
CA GLU A 167 18.01 -1.36 4.63
C GLU A 167 17.27 -2.54 5.27
N ALA A 168 16.26 -2.21 6.06
CA ALA A 168 15.33 -3.16 6.63
C ALA A 168 13.92 -2.57 6.60
N ARG A 169 12.93 -3.42 6.34
CA ARG A 169 11.54 -3.00 6.14
C ARG A 169 10.61 -3.84 6.99
N PHE A 170 9.59 -3.20 7.55
CA PHE A 170 8.53 -3.90 8.27
C PHE A 170 7.19 -3.19 8.10
N THR A 171 6.11 -3.94 8.26
CA THR A 171 4.74 -3.39 8.28
C THR A 171 4.24 -3.27 9.71
N SER A 172 3.37 -2.29 9.95
CA SER A 172 2.71 -2.05 11.23
C SER A 172 1.21 -1.78 11.04
N ARG A 173 0.40 -2.18 12.02
CA ARG A 173 -1.04 -1.83 12.09
C ARG A 173 -1.34 -0.61 12.97
N GLN A 174 -0.31 -0.03 13.57
CA GLN A 174 -0.45 1.14 14.42
C GLN A 174 -0.52 2.42 13.57
N SER A 175 -1.02 3.51 14.15
CA SER A 175 -1.03 4.81 13.48
C SER A 175 0.39 5.37 13.35
N ALA A 176 0.62 6.23 12.37
CA ALA A 176 1.89 6.90 12.18
C ALA A 176 2.37 7.61 13.45
N SER A 177 1.47 8.29 14.17
CA SER A 177 1.79 8.97 15.44
C SER A 177 2.35 8.02 16.51
N VAL A 178 1.78 6.82 16.64
CA VAL A 178 2.23 5.82 17.62
C VAL A 178 3.56 5.21 17.19
N ILE A 179 3.75 4.96 15.89
CA ILE A 179 5.03 4.48 15.33
C ILE A 179 6.13 5.51 15.59
N ILE A 180 5.87 6.78 15.30
CA ILE A 180 6.79 7.91 15.51
C ILE A 180 7.17 8.02 16.99
N SER A 181 6.19 8.00 17.90
CA SER A 181 6.43 8.05 19.34
C SER A 181 7.27 6.86 19.82
N ASN A 182 6.97 5.65 19.34
CA ASN A 182 7.76 4.47 19.69
C ASN A 182 9.20 4.59 19.19
N LEU A 183 9.42 5.06 17.97
CA LEU A 183 10.78 5.27 17.43
C LEU A 183 11.56 6.31 18.23
N GLU A 184 10.90 7.36 18.73
CA GLU A 184 11.51 8.34 19.64
C GLU A 184 11.90 7.72 20.98
N ASP A 185 11.03 6.91 21.56
CA ASP A 185 11.29 6.27 22.86
C ASP A 185 12.39 5.21 22.76
N ILE A 186 12.42 4.45 21.65
CA ILE A 186 13.52 3.55 21.32
C ILE A 186 14.83 4.34 21.15
N GLY A 187 14.78 5.48 20.45
CA GLY A 187 15.93 6.37 20.30
C GLY A 187 16.49 6.82 21.65
N LYS A 188 15.63 7.29 22.56
CA LYS A 188 16.02 7.70 23.93
C LYS A 188 16.59 6.53 24.72
N GLN A 189 15.94 5.36 24.69
CA GLN A 189 16.38 4.16 25.41
C GLN A 189 17.77 3.69 24.94
N LEU A 190 18.03 3.78 23.63
CA LEU A 190 19.31 3.42 23.02
C LEU A 190 20.35 4.54 23.07
N ARG A 191 20.02 5.69 23.68
CA ARG A 191 20.87 6.90 23.74
C ARG A 191 21.28 7.39 22.34
N LEU A 192 20.36 7.29 21.39
CA LEU A 192 20.50 7.85 20.05
C LEU A 192 19.90 9.26 20.03
N LYS A 193 20.53 10.16 19.27
CA LYS A 193 19.97 11.46 18.97
C LYS A 193 18.88 11.28 17.92
N VAL A 194 17.66 11.72 18.24
CA VAL A 194 16.51 11.63 17.35
C VAL A 194 16.25 12.99 16.72
N GLN A 195 16.17 13.05 15.40
CA GLN A 195 15.79 14.24 14.65
C GLN A 195 14.57 13.91 13.79
N LYS A 196 13.47 14.65 13.98
CA LYS A 196 12.31 14.56 13.09
C LYS A 196 12.55 15.43 11.87
N LYS A 197 12.20 14.90 10.70
CA LYS A 197 12.18 15.61 9.44
C LYS A 197 10.76 15.57 8.89
N ASP A 198 10.49 16.45 7.93
CA ASP A 198 9.19 16.57 7.29
C ASP A 198 8.77 15.24 6.63
N GLY A 199 7.46 15.03 6.50
CA GLY A 199 6.90 13.87 5.78
C GLY A 199 6.98 12.51 6.50
N GLY A 200 7.11 12.48 7.83
CA GLY A 200 7.14 11.24 8.61
C GLY A 200 8.49 10.52 8.63
N MET A 201 9.57 11.23 8.29
CA MET A 201 10.94 10.72 8.35
C MET A 201 11.58 11.04 9.71
N ILE A 202 12.19 10.04 10.33
CA ILE A 202 12.91 10.14 11.59
C ILE A 202 14.35 9.71 11.38
N LYS A 203 15.29 10.55 11.78
CA LYS A 203 16.72 10.23 11.77
C LYS A 203 17.20 9.88 13.17
N LEU A 204 17.78 8.69 13.31
CA LEU A 204 18.41 8.17 14.53
C LEU A 204 19.92 8.21 14.36
N GLU A 205 20.61 9.04 15.14
CA GLU A 205 22.06 9.19 15.11
C GLU A 205 22.69 8.62 16.39
N GLY A 206 23.75 7.82 16.23
CA GLY A 206 24.58 7.35 17.34
C GLY A 206 25.34 8.51 18.00
N SER A 207 25.85 8.27 19.20
CA SER A 207 26.74 9.22 19.89
C SER A 207 28.22 8.85 19.75
N ARG A 208 28.53 7.68 19.18
CA ARG A 208 29.91 7.20 19.01
C ARG A 208 30.34 7.44 17.58
N GLU A 209 31.55 7.96 17.42
CA GLU A 209 32.19 8.09 16.12
C GLU A 209 32.88 6.78 15.76
N GLY A 210 32.37 6.12 14.73
CA GLY A 210 32.94 4.90 14.17
C GLY A 210 34.01 5.20 13.13
N LYS A 211 34.60 4.14 12.55
CA LYS A 211 35.63 4.25 11.50
C LYS A 211 35.16 5.00 10.24
N LYS A 212 33.83 5.02 9.99
CA LYS A 212 33.18 5.70 8.87
C LYS A 212 32.25 6.82 9.33
N GLY A 213 32.63 7.49 10.43
CA GLY A 213 31.83 8.53 11.05
C GLY A 213 30.74 7.97 11.97
N VAL A 214 29.88 8.86 12.45
CA VAL A 214 28.79 8.53 13.37
C VAL A 214 27.69 7.74 12.65
N LEU A 215 27.29 6.60 13.22
CA LEU A 215 26.18 5.79 12.72
C LEU A 215 24.90 6.63 12.63
N ALA A 216 24.28 6.66 11.46
CA ALA A 216 22.98 7.29 11.26
C ALA A 216 22.03 6.36 10.52
N ILE A 217 20.79 6.31 10.99
CA ILE A 217 19.72 5.46 10.45
C ILE A 217 18.50 6.36 10.21
N ASP A 218 18.05 6.42 8.97
CA ASP A 218 16.83 7.13 8.61
C ASP A 218 15.68 6.11 8.59
N ALA A 219 14.61 6.42 9.30
CA ALA A 219 13.36 5.68 9.32
C ALA A 219 12.29 6.49 8.60
N GLU A 220 11.74 5.95 7.53
CA GLU A 220 10.72 6.59 6.71
C GLU A 220 9.42 5.80 6.83
N ILE A 221 8.34 6.50 7.16
CA ILE A 221 7.03 5.90 7.41
C ILE A 221 6.13 6.23 6.23
N PHE A 222 5.54 5.20 5.67
CA PHE A 222 4.64 5.31 4.54
C PHE A 222 3.26 4.78 4.88
N GLU A 223 2.23 5.54 4.51
CA GLU A 223 0.84 5.10 4.63
C GLU A 223 0.45 4.24 3.41
N ILE A 224 0.02 3.01 3.68
CA ILE A 224 -0.58 2.13 2.67
C ILE A 224 -2.11 2.12 2.82
N ALA A 225 -2.58 2.16 4.07
CA ALA A 225 -3.98 2.36 4.44
C ALA A 225 -4.05 3.05 5.82
N PRO A 226 -5.21 3.62 6.23
CA PRO A 226 -5.31 4.41 7.47
C PRO A 226 -4.82 3.70 8.74
N SER A 227 -4.87 2.36 8.76
CA SER A 227 -4.40 1.51 9.87
C SER A 227 -3.32 0.53 9.42
N PHE A 228 -2.58 0.83 8.35
CA PHE A 228 -1.54 -0.03 7.82
C PHE A 228 -0.41 0.80 7.22
N HIS A 229 0.75 0.75 7.87
CA HIS A 229 1.92 1.53 7.50
C HIS A 229 3.08 0.60 7.16
N LEU A 230 3.91 1.02 6.21
CA LEU A 230 5.21 0.43 5.95
C LEU A 230 6.28 1.34 6.52
N VAL A 231 7.22 0.78 7.25
CA VAL A 231 8.37 1.51 7.78
C VAL A 231 9.61 0.96 7.10
N GLU A 232 10.34 1.85 6.44
CA GLU A 232 11.65 1.57 5.88
C GLU A 232 12.73 2.19 6.75
N MET A 233 13.74 1.40 7.13
CA MET A 233 14.87 1.85 7.91
C MET A 233 16.15 1.66 7.11
N LYS A 234 16.82 2.75 6.74
CA LYS A 234 18.04 2.77 5.93
C LYS A 234 19.21 3.36 6.70
N SER A 235 20.39 2.74 6.61
CA SER A 235 21.63 3.30 7.15
C SER A 235 22.08 4.46 6.25
N SER A 236 21.97 5.69 6.75
CA SER A 236 22.37 6.90 6.02
C SER A 236 23.84 7.27 6.23
N ASN A 237 24.46 6.84 7.35
CA ASN A 237 25.89 7.03 7.62
C ASN A 237 26.45 5.95 8.55
N GLY A 238 27.77 5.81 8.63
CA GLY A 238 28.47 4.89 9.54
C GLY A 238 28.90 3.57 8.91
N ASP A 239 29.50 2.70 9.73
CA ASP A 239 30.04 1.43 9.26
C ASP A 239 28.97 0.33 9.17
N THR A 240 29.03 -0.51 8.14
CA THR A 240 28.03 -1.56 7.87
C THR A 240 27.97 -2.59 8.99
N LEU A 241 29.12 -2.98 9.57
CA LEU A 241 29.16 -3.95 10.67
C LEU A 241 28.60 -3.35 11.97
N GLU A 242 28.85 -2.06 12.20
CA GLU A 242 28.27 -1.33 13.32
C GLU A 242 26.75 -1.23 13.20
N TYR A 243 26.25 -0.90 12.00
CA TYR A 243 24.82 -0.93 11.69
C TYR A 243 24.21 -2.31 11.93
N GLN A 244 24.79 -3.38 11.40
CA GLN A 244 24.26 -4.74 11.57
C GLN A 244 24.22 -5.17 13.04
N LYS A 245 25.25 -4.81 13.81
CA LYS A 245 25.29 -5.09 15.25
C LYS A 245 24.21 -4.31 16.00
N MET A 246 24.07 -3.01 15.72
CA MET A 246 23.02 -2.16 16.30
C MET A 246 21.63 -2.69 15.94
N TRP A 247 21.43 -3.06 14.68
CA TRP A 247 20.19 -3.59 14.15
C TRP A 247 19.76 -4.86 14.87
N LYS A 248 20.62 -5.89 14.86
CA LYS A 248 20.30 -7.21 15.43
C LYS A 248 20.18 -7.20 16.95
N GLN A 249 21.03 -6.43 17.65
CA GLN A 249 21.13 -6.51 19.12
C GLN A 249 20.25 -5.51 19.85
N ARG A 250 19.91 -4.38 19.23
CA ARG A 250 19.27 -3.25 19.92
C ARG A 250 17.96 -2.83 19.27
N LEU A 251 17.98 -2.50 17.98
CA LEU A 251 16.80 -1.96 17.29
C LEU A 251 15.73 -3.03 17.06
N ARG A 252 16.09 -4.17 16.46
CA ARG A 252 15.11 -5.23 16.15
C ARG A 252 14.34 -5.72 17.38
N PRO A 253 14.98 -6.00 18.54
CA PRO A 253 14.25 -6.36 19.75
C PRO A 253 13.36 -5.24 20.30
N ALA A 254 13.77 -3.97 20.14
CA ALA A 254 13.01 -2.83 20.63
C ALA A 254 11.79 -2.51 19.75
N LEU A 255 11.82 -2.86 18.46
CA LEU A 255 10.72 -2.66 17.51
C LEU A 255 9.62 -3.72 17.59
N LYS A 256 9.78 -4.77 18.41
CA LYS A 256 8.85 -5.90 18.49
C LYS A 256 7.40 -5.50 18.75
N ASP A 257 7.19 -4.41 19.49
CA ASP A 257 5.86 -3.97 19.93
C ASP A 257 5.10 -3.23 18.82
N ILE A 258 5.80 -2.74 17.78
CA ILE A 258 5.20 -2.04 16.64
C ILE A 258 5.22 -2.85 15.34
N VAL A 259 6.02 -3.91 15.27
CA VAL A 259 6.17 -4.73 14.05
C VAL A 259 5.03 -5.74 13.95
N TRP A 260 4.30 -5.67 12.83
CA TRP A 260 3.37 -6.71 12.42
C TRP A 260 4.08 -7.83 11.64
N ALA A 261 4.87 -7.47 10.63
CA ALA A 261 5.64 -8.43 9.84
C ALA A 261 6.90 -7.80 9.24
N TRP A 262 8.00 -8.56 9.21
CA TRP A 262 9.24 -8.17 8.54
C TRP A 262 9.17 -8.47 7.03
N GLN A 263 9.72 -7.59 6.20
CA GLN A 263 9.77 -7.73 4.75
C GLN A 263 11.20 -8.08 4.29
N GLY A 264 11.33 -8.99 3.32
CA GLY A 264 12.61 -9.29 2.68
C GLY A 264 13.54 -10.28 3.40
N GLU A 265 13.12 -10.88 4.52
CA GLU A 265 13.84 -12.00 5.12
C GLU A 265 13.43 -13.30 4.43
N LYS A 266 14.36 -13.92 3.69
CA LYS A 266 14.24 -15.35 3.40
C LYS A 266 14.17 -16.05 4.76
N LEU A 267 13.10 -16.82 4.98
CA LEU A 267 13.01 -17.80 6.05
C LEU A 267 14.21 -18.76 5.93
N GLN A 268 15.33 -18.44 6.57
CA GLN A 268 16.34 -19.44 6.91
C GLN A 268 15.82 -20.22 8.12
N GLN A 269 14.78 -21.02 7.88
CA GLN A 269 14.27 -22.02 8.81
C GLN A 269 13.99 -23.29 8.02
N GLU A 270 15.04 -23.90 7.46
CA GLU A 270 15.04 -25.27 6.96
C GLU A 270 16.49 -25.68 6.62
N GLU A 271 17.39 -25.72 7.61
CA GLU A 271 18.69 -26.41 7.46
C GLU A 271 19.37 -26.79 8.78
N GLN A 272 18.61 -26.91 9.88
CA GLN A 272 19.08 -27.56 11.11
C GLN A 272 18.06 -28.61 11.57
N GLN A 273 17.81 -29.57 10.68
CA GLN A 273 17.26 -30.89 11.02
C GLN A 273 17.46 -31.80 9.80
N SER A 274 18.69 -32.23 9.58
CA SER A 274 18.99 -33.51 8.93
C SER A 274 20.36 -34.02 9.36
#